data_AF-A0A9K3Q5W9-F1
#
_entry.id   AF-A0A9K3Q5W9-F1
#
_cell.length_a   1.000
_cell.length_b   1.000
_cell.length_c   1.000
_cell.angle_alpha   90.00
_cell.angle_beta   90.00
_cell.angle_gamma   90.00
#
_symmetry.space_group_name_H-M   'P 1'
#
loop_
_entity.id
_entity.type
_entity.pdbx_description
1 polymer ?
#
loop_
_entity_poly.entity_id
_entity_poly.type
_entity_poly.pdbx_seq_one_letter_code
_entity_poly.pdbx_strand_id
1 'polypeptide(L)'
;MKRPSAKVSEKSYNKFKWEDNTGDIISVDGVHCRIQEVRKDPGAKCRHDITTLRGEDDPGKGLIDQIPDGMRGIGDSAYRSEPTKMSVSQRGDGLEVKKFKARVKARQETLFSRLKAFNILNHAFRHGFDAHKQCFEACSVAVQFNCRTTTA
;
A
#
# COMPACT_ATOMS: atom_id res chain seq x y z
N MET A 1 -27.18 29.73 -21.60
CA MET A 1 -26.21 29.92 -20.50
C MET A 1 -24.96 29.07 -20.77
N LYS A 2 -23.83 29.70 -21.14
CA LYS A 2 -22.53 29.04 -21.29
C LYS A 2 -21.83 29.00 -19.93
N ARG A 3 -21.33 27.82 -19.51
CA ARG A 3 -20.47 27.71 -18.31
C ARG A 3 -19.15 28.43 -18.57
N PRO A 4 -18.65 29.28 -17.66
CA PRO A 4 -17.35 29.91 -17.84
C PRO A 4 -16.23 28.87 -17.76
N SER A 5 -15.39 28.82 -18.79
CA SER A 5 -14.16 28.03 -18.81
C SER A 5 -13.08 28.74 -18.00
N ALA A 6 -12.77 28.20 -16.83
CA ALA A 6 -11.61 28.64 -16.06
C ALA A 6 -10.34 28.32 -16.85
N LYS A 7 -9.65 29.37 -17.32
CA LYS A 7 -8.30 29.28 -17.87
C LYS A 7 -7.38 28.88 -16.71
N VAL A 8 -6.91 27.63 -16.71
CA VAL A 8 -5.87 27.17 -15.78
C VAL A 8 -4.57 27.82 -16.22
N SER A 9 -4.13 28.82 -15.46
CA SER A 9 -2.85 29.49 -15.68
C SER A 9 -1.71 28.50 -15.51
N GLU A 10 -0.86 28.44 -16.52
CA GLU A 10 0.40 27.71 -16.57
C GLU A 10 1.34 28.23 -15.46
N LYS A 11 1.29 27.61 -14.27
CA LYS A 11 2.20 27.94 -13.17
C LYS A 11 2.96 26.71 -12.69
N SER A 12 4.25 26.73 -13.03
CA SER A 12 5.37 26.12 -12.30
C SER A 12 5.29 24.62 -12.00
N TYR A 13 5.67 23.80 -12.98
CA TYR A 13 6.22 22.48 -12.68
C TYR A 13 7.58 22.67 -11.99
N ASN A 14 7.58 22.68 -10.67
CA ASN A 14 8.82 22.55 -9.92
C ASN A 14 9.48 21.21 -10.30
N LYS A 15 10.63 21.31 -10.94
CA LYS A 15 11.50 20.19 -11.32
C LYS A 15 12.10 19.61 -10.04
N PHE A 16 11.33 18.80 -9.33
CA PHE A 16 11.77 18.09 -8.14
C PHE A 16 12.83 17.06 -8.57
N LYS A 17 14.10 17.36 -8.27
CA LYS A 17 15.20 16.41 -8.42
C LYS A 17 15.10 15.44 -7.23
N TRP A 18 14.84 14.17 -7.53
CA TRP A 18 14.97 13.10 -6.55
C TRP A 18 16.46 12.72 -6.53
N GLU A 19 17.13 12.99 -5.42
CA GLU A 19 18.45 12.42 -5.16
C GLU A 19 18.27 10.92 -4.91
N ASP A 20 19.18 10.12 -5.49
CA ASP A 20 19.19 8.66 -5.49
C ASP A 20 19.50 8.05 -4.11
N ASN A 21 19.02 8.69 -3.05
CA ASN A 21 19.04 8.10 -1.73
C ASN A 21 18.05 6.94 -1.71
N THR A 22 18.60 5.77 -1.48
CA THR A 22 17.96 4.47 -1.31
C THR A 22 17.09 4.49 -0.05
N GLY A 23 16.14 5.43 0.05
CA GLY A 23 15.14 5.51 1.08
C GLY A 23 14.04 4.51 0.77
N ASP A 24 13.75 3.63 1.72
CA ASP A 24 12.81 2.53 1.58
C ASP A 24 11.51 2.97 0.90
N ILE A 25 11.29 2.46 -0.31
CA ILE A 25 10.08 2.72 -1.08
C ILE A 25 8.97 1.87 -0.48
N ILE A 26 8.04 2.50 0.23
CA ILE A 26 6.90 1.82 0.82
C ILE A 26 5.75 1.83 -0.21
N SER A 27 5.50 0.68 -0.81
CA SER A 27 4.25 0.45 -1.55
C SER A 27 3.20 -0.02 -0.55
N VAL A 28 2.03 0.62 -0.54
CA VAL A 28 0.95 0.29 0.42
C VAL A 28 -0.19 -0.34 -0.34
N ASP A 29 -0.44 -1.61 -0.03
CA ASP A 29 -1.57 -2.37 -0.56
C ASP A 29 -1.87 -3.52 0.41
N GLY A 30 -3.11 -4.01 0.38
CA GLY A 30 -3.58 -5.09 1.26
C GLY A 30 -3.23 -6.47 0.72
N VAL A 31 -2.68 -7.34 1.57
CA VAL A 31 -2.63 -8.78 1.26
C VAL A 31 -3.93 -9.41 1.73
N HIS A 32 -4.62 -10.13 0.85
CA HIS A 32 -5.78 -10.92 1.23
C HIS A 32 -5.34 -12.19 1.96
N CYS A 33 -5.18 -12.11 3.28
CA CYS A 33 -5.01 -13.27 4.16
C CYS A 33 -6.37 -13.66 4.76
N ARG A 34 -6.71 -14.95 4.73
CA ARG A 34 -7.95 -15.44 5.35
C ARG A 34 -7.73 -15.69 6.84
N ILE A 35 -7.87 -14.64 7.64
CA ILE A 35 -8.01 -14.77 9.08
C ILE A 35 -9.50 -14.90 9.41
N GLN A 36 -9.92 -16.06 9.91
CA GLN A 36 -11.24 -16.18 10.53
C GLN A 36 -11.10 -15.79 11.99
N GLU A 37 -11.18 -14.50 12.28
CA GLU A 37 -11.58 -14.09 13.62
C GLU A 37 -13.09 -14.37 13.75
N VAL A 38 -13.48 -15.04 14.84
CA VAL A 38 -14.89 -15.11 15.22
C VAL A 38 -15.35 -13.67 15.38
N ARG A 39 -16.22 -13.20 14.48
CA ARG A 39 -16.79 -11.85 14.60
C ARG A 39 -17.47 -11.78 15.96
N LYS A 40 -17.04 -10.84 16.81
CA LYS A 40 -17.71 -10.61 18.10
C LYS A 40 -19.18 -10.25 17.91
N ASP A 41 -19.49 -9.54 16.82
CA ASP A 41 -20.86 -9.19 16.42
C ASP A 41 -21.16 -9.58 14.96
N PRO A 42 -22.23 -10.35 14.69
CA PRO A 42 -22.66 -10.72 13.34
C PRO A 42 -23.00 -9.52 12.44
N GLY A 43 -23.38 -8.38 13.03
CA GLY A 43 -23.75 -7.15 12.34
C GLY A 43 -22.60 -6.18 12.05
N ALA A 44 -21.37 -6.51 12.47
CA ALA A 44 -20.22 -5.65 12.23
C ALA A 44 -19.94 -5.55 10.71
N LYS A 45 -19.89 -4.31 10.20
CA LYS A 45 -19.59 -4.02 8.79
C LYS A 45 -18.18 -4.48 8.45
N CYS A 46 -17.98 -4.95 7.22
CA CYS A 46 -16.63 -5.15 6.69
C CYS A 46 -15.89 -3.81 6.68
N ARG A 47 -14.71 -3.76 7.29
CA ARG A 47 -13.87 -2.56 7.33
C ARG A 47 -13.40 -2.21 5.92
N HIS A 48 -13.43 -0.91 5.58
CA HIS A 48 -12.81 -0.43 4.35
C HIS A 48 -11.29 -0.30 4.56
N ASP A 49 -10.51 -0.61 3.53
CA ASP A 49 -9.04 -0.56 3.60
C ASP A 49 -8.50 0.82 4.02
N ILE A 50 -9.18 1.90 3.61
CA ILE A 50 -8.81 3.25 4.00
C ILE A 50 -9.02 3.54 5.49
N THR A 51 -10.04 2.95 6.10
CA THR A 51 -10.30 3.06 7.55
C THR A 51 -9.17 2.38 8.32
N THR A 52 -8.72 1.21 7.85
CA THR A 52 -7.55 0.50 8.39
C THR A 52 -6.26 1.30 8.20
N LEU A 53 -6.06 1.92 7.03
CA LEU A 53 -4.90 2.77 6.76
C LEU A 53 -4.81 3.93 7.77
N ARG A 54 -5.93 4.61 8.02
CA ARG A 54 -6.01 5.75 8.94
C ARG A 54 -5.95 5.38 10.41
N GLY A 55 -6.29 4.15 10.76
CA GLY A 55 -6.42 3.73 12.16
C GLY A 55 -7.57 4.45 12.87
N GLU A 56 -8.71 4.67 12.19
CA GLU A 56 -9.87 5.38 12.78
C GLU A 56 -10.42 4.68 14.04
N ASP A 57 -10.27 3.35 14.14
CA ASP A 57 -10.67 2.55 15.30
C ASP A 57 -9.65 2.63 16.48
N ASP A 58 -8.37 2.84 16.17
CA ASP A 58 -7.24 2.83 17.13
C ASP A 58 -6.29 4.01 16.82
N PRO A 59 -6.59 5.22 17.31
CA PRO A 59 -5.80 6.42 17.02
C PRO A 59 -4.33 6.24 17.41
N GLY A 60 -3.41 6.52 16.48
CA GLY A 60 -1.96 6.39 16.69
C GLY A 60 -1.39 4.99 16.39
N LYS A 61 -2.22 4.06 15.91
CA LYS A 61 -1.78 2.73 15.42
C LYS A 61 -2.14 2.51 13.95
N GLY A 62 -2.51 3.55 13.22
CA GLY A 62 -2.81 3.45 11.79
C GLY A 62 -1.56 3.06 10.99
N LEU A 63 -1.75 2.39 9.85
CA LEU A 63 -0.63 2.13 8.93
C LEU A 63 -0.01 3.45 8.42
N ILE A 64 -0.80 4.52 8.38
CA ILE A 64 -0.33 5.87 8.02
C ILE A 64 0.69 6.44 9.02
N ASP A 65 0.59 6.08 10.29
CA ASP A 65 1.49 6.53 11.36
C ASP A 65 2.86 5.84 11.27
N GLN A 66 2.92 4.68 10.59
CA GLN A 66 4.17 3.95 10.34
C GLN A 66 4.97 4.54 9.16
N ILE A 67 4.36 5.43 8.37
CA ILE A 67 5.05 6.11 7.26
C ILE A 67 5.81 7.32 7.84
N PRO A 68 7.15 7.38 7.74
CA PRO A 68 7.94 8.47 8.27
C PRO A 68 7.50 9.85 7.75
N ASP A 69 7.72 10.88 8.55
CA ASP A 69 7.44 12.25 8.13
C ASP A 69 8.35 12.66 6.96
N GLY A 70 7.77 13.35 5.99
CA GLY A 70 8.43 13.69 4.72
C GLY A 70 8.39 12.57 3.67
N MET A 71 8.00 11.34 4.03
CA MET A 71 7.83 10.24 3.08
C MET A 71 6.38 10.04 2.67
N ARG A 72 6.18 9.41 1.50
CA ARG A 72 4.86 9.05 0.99
C ARG A 72 4.85 7.62 0.46
N GLY A 73 3.79 6.88 0.76
CA GLY A 73 3.52 5.58 0.17
C GLY A 73 3.01 5.70 -1.26
N ILE A 74 3.33 4.75 -2.12
CA ILE A 74 2.69 4.63 -3.44
C ILE A 74 1.49 3.70 -3.30
N GLY A 75 0.31 4.18 -3.69
CA GLY A 75 -0.94 3.44 -3.53
C GLY A 75 -1.81 3.44 -4.79
N ASP A 76 -2.88 2.65 -4.72
CA ASP A 76 -3.93 2.68 -5.74
C ASP A 76 -4.87 3.90 -5.60
N SER A 77 -5.70 4.11 -6.61
CA SER A 77 -6.67 5.20 -6.71
C SER A 77 -7.65 5.29 -5.53
N ALA A 78 -7.93 4.17 -4.85
CA ALA A 78 -8.75 4.12 -3.64
C ALA A 78 -8.19 4.96 -2.49
N TYR A 79 -6.87 5.19 -2.44
CA TYR A 79 -6.21 5.99 -1.40
C TYR A 79 -6.13 7.48 -1.72
N ARG A 80 -6.84 7.95 -2.75
CA ARG A 80 -6.79 9.35 -3.21
C ARG A 80 -7.24 10.35 -2.13
N SER A 81 -8.08 9.95 -1.19
CA SER A 81 -8.51 10.79 -0.08
C SER A 81 -7.45 10.99 1.01
N GLU A 82 -6.26 10.38 0.89
CA GLU A 82 -5.10 10.60 1.77
C GLU A 82 -3.87 11.20 1.05
N PRO A 83 -3.96 12.40 0.46
CA PRO A 83 -2.90 12.96 -0.38
C PRO A 83 -1.62 13.35 0.38
N THR A 84 -1.69 13.47 1.71
CA THR A 84 -0.57 13.91 2.55
C THR A 84 0.53 12.85 2.65
N LYS A 85 0.10 11.59 2.85
CA LYS A 85 0.99 10.44 3.07
C LYS A 85 0.91 9.41 1.93
N MET A 86 -0.05 9.52 1.01
CA MET A 86 -0.18 8.63 -0.15
C MET A 86 -0.01 9.37 -1.48
N SER A 87 0.70 8.74 -2.41
CA SER A 87 0.88 9.18 -3.79
C SER A 87 0.22 8.17 -4.74
N VAL A 88 -0.88 8.59 -5.36
CA VAL A 88 -1.62 7.80 -6.34
C VAL A 88 -1.21 8.16 -7.77
N SER A 89 -1.44 7.27 -8.73
CA SER A 89 -1.23 7.56 -10.15
C SER A 89 -2.23 8.63 -10.65
N GLN A 90 -1.74 9.67 -11.30
CA GLN A 90 -2.55 10.78 -11.81
C GLN A 90 -2.34 10.97 -13.32
N ARG A 91 -3.34 11.53 -14.02
CA ARG A 91 -3.25 11.79 -15.46
C ARG A 91 -2.10 12.77 -15.78
N GLY A 92 -1.88 13.77 -14.92
CA GLY A 92 -0.83 14.78 -15.05
C GLY A 92 0.58 14.31 -14.69
N ASP A 93 0.76 13.06 -14.23
CA ASP A 93 2.11 12.55 -13.95
C ASP A 93 2.94 12.51 -15.25
N GLY A 94 4.18 12.99 -15.17
CA GLY A 94 5.17 12.84 -16.24
C GLY A 94 5.46 11.37 -16.54
N LEU A 95 5.98 11.08 -17.74
CA LEU A 95 6.23 9.70 -18.18
C LEU A 95 7.13 8.93 -17.21
N GLU A 96 8.19 9.56 -16.71
CA GLU A 96 9.13 8.93 -15.78
C GLU A 96 8.51 8.62 -14.42
N VAL A 97 7.64 9.50 -13.92
CA VAL A 97 6.88 9.26 -12.68
C VAL A 97 5.89 8.12 -12.86
N LYS A 98 5.21 8.04 -14.01
CA LYS A 98 4.30 6.93 -14.34
C LYS A 98 5.04 5.60 -14.38
N LYS A 99 6.18 5.55 -15.08
CA LYS A 99 7.04 4.35 -15.13
C LYS A 99 7.52 3.95 -13.74
N PHE A 100 7.95 4.91 -12.92
CA PHE A 100 8.37 4.64 -11.55
C PHE A 100 7.24 4.04 -10.70
N LYS A 101 6.07 4.71 -10.63
CA LYS A 101 4.91 4.20 -9.88
C LYS A 101 4.48 2.81 -10.38
N ALA A 102 4.51 2.58 -11.70
CA ALA A 102 4.20 1.27 -12.27
C ALA A 102 5.20 0.19 -11.84
N ARG A 103 6.51 0.48 -11.83
CA ARG A 103 7.53 -0.46 -11.33
C ARG A 103 7.34 -0.79 -9.85
N VAL A 104 7.01 0.20 -9.03
CA VAL A 104 6.77 -0.02 -7.59
C VAL A 104 5.55 -0.90 -7.36
N LYS A 105 4.42 -0.62 -8.04
CA LYS A 105 3.21 -1.45 -7.98
C LYS A 105 3.48 -2.89 -8.45
N ALA A 106 4.18 -3.05 -9.58
CA ALA A 106 4.52 -4.38 -10.10
C ALA A 106 5.43 -5.20 -9.15
N ARG A 107 6.37 -4.54 -8.46
CA ARG A 107 7.19 -5.18 -7.42
C ARG A 107 6.33 -5.68 -6.26
N GLN A 108 5.37 -4.87 -5.81
CA GLN A 108 4.46 -5.25 -4.75
C GLN A 108 3.54 -6.40 -5.17
N GLU A 109 2.97 -6.36 -6.38
CA GLU A 109 2.16 -7.44 -6.93
C GLU A 109 2.94 -8.76 -7.01
N THR A 110 4.23 -8.71 -7.37
CA THR A 110 5.11 -9.88 -7.38
C THR A 110 5.28 -10.47 -5.97
N LEU A 111 5.52 -9.63 -4.97
CA LEU A 111 5.64 -10.06 -3.58
C LEU A 111 4.33 -10.69 -3.09
N PHE A 112 3.19 -10.09 -3.39
CA PHE A 112 1.88 -10.59 -2.97
C PHE A 112 1.49 -11.89 -3.66
N SER A 113 1.80 -12.04 -4.94
CA SER A 113 1.60 -13.29 -5.67
C SER A 113 2.38 -14.44 -5.02
N ARG A 114 3.63 -14.18 -4.61
CA ARG A 114 4.47 -15.16 -3.90
C ARG A 114 3.96 -15.45 -2.48
N LEU A 115 3.48 -14.46 -1.74
CA LEU A 115 2.87 -14.68 -0.42
C LEU A 115 1.62 -15.58 -0.50
N LYS A 116 0.82 -15.46 -1.56
CA LYS A 116 -0.35 -16.32 -1.78
C LYS A 116 0.00 -17.79 -2.05
N ALA A 117 1.25 -18.11 -2.39
CA ALA A 117 1.70 -19.49 -2.55
C ALA A 117 1.78 -20.26 -1.21
N PHE A 118 1.80 -19.55 -0.08
CA PHE A 118 1.84 -20.18 1.23
C PHE A 118 0.42 -20.56 1.66
N ASN A 119 0.14 -21.87 1.73
CA ASN A 119 -1.17 -22.39 2.16
C ASN A 119 -1.60 -21.87 3.54
N ILE A 120 -0.63 -21.63 4.44
CA ILE A 120 -0.88 -21.08 5.78
C ILE A 120 -1.49 -19.66 5.76
N LEU A 121 -1.26 -18.90 4.69
CA LEU A 121 -1.83 -17.56 4.48
C LEU A 121 -3.08 -17.56 3.60
N ASN A 122 -3.25 -18.59 2.76
CA ASN A 122 -4.37 -18.73 1.83
C ASN A 122 -5.62 -19.34 2.48
N HIS A 123 -5.44 -20.24 3.45
CA HIS A 123 -6.53 -20.90 4.17
C HIS A 123 -6.86 -20.22 5.49
N ALA A 124 -8.04 -20.55 6.04
CA ALA A 124 -8.47 -20.06 7.34
C ALA A 124 -7.47 -20.49 8.42
N PHE A 125 -6.79 -19.51 9.02
CA PHE A 125 -5.86 -19.76 10.11
C PHE A 125 -6.60 -20.07 11.41
N ARG A 126 -6.22 -21.16 12.10
CA ARG A 126 -6.97 -21.70 13.26
C ARG A 126 -6.24 -21.58 14.60
N HIS A 127 -5.04 -21.01 14.63
CA HIS A 127 -4.17 -21.00 15.82
C HIS A 127 -4.07 -19.63 16.51
N GLY A 128 -5.04 -18.74 16.29
CA GLY A 128 -5.08 -17.40 16.89
C GLY A 128 -4.27 -16.35 16.13
N PHE A 129 -4.49 -15.07 16.48
CA PHE A 129 -3.91 -13.94 15.76
C PHE A 129 -2.39 -13.80 15.95
N ASP A 130 -1.88 -14.03 17.15
CA ASP A 130 -0.44 -13.89 17.43
C ASP A 130 0.41 -14.88 16.64
N ALA A 131 -0.04 -16.14 16.55
CA ALA A 131 0.60 -17.15 15.73
C ALA A 131 0.48 -16.81 14.23
N HIS A 132 -0.66 -16.27 13.79
CA HIS A 132 -0.81 -15.82 12.41
C HIS A 132 0.20 -14.70 12.07
N LYS A 133 0.37 -13.73 12.97
CA LYS A 133 1.35 -12.64 12.82
C LYS A 133 2.76 -13.19 12.64
N GLN A 134 3.18 -14.12 13.49
CA GLN A 134 4.50 -14.77 13.39
C GLN A 134 4.66 -15.51 12.05
N CYS A 135 3.65 -16.26 11.62
CA CYS A 135 3.68 -16.96 10.33
C CYS A 135 3.75 -15.98 9.14
N PHE A 136 2.99 -14.88 9.19
CA PHE A 136 3.00 -13.85 8.16
C PHE A 136 4.36 -13.15 8.05
N GLU A 137 4.98 -12.81 9.18
CA GLU A 137 6.32 -12.22 9.22
C GLU A 137 7.36 -13.21 8.66
N ALA A 138 7.31 -14.48 9.06
CA ALA A 138 8.21 -15.51 8.54
C ALA A 138 8.07 -15.71 7.03
N CYS A 139 6.85 -15.81 6.52
CA CYS A 139 6.57 -15.90 5.08
C CYS A 139 7.06 -14.65 4.33
N SER A 140 6.87 -13.46 4.91
CA SER A 140 7.32 -12.20 4.33
C SER A 140 8.84 -12.15 4.18
N VAL A 141 9.59 -12.54 5.22
CA VAL A 141 11.06 -12.62 5.16
C VAL A 141 11.52 -13.64 4.12
N ALA A 142 10.89 -14.82 4.06
CA ALA A 142 11.23 -15.84 3.07
C ALA A 142 10.99 -15.37 1.62
N VAL A 143 9.86 -14.69 1.36
CA VAL A 143 9.56 -14.12 0.04
C VAL A 143 10.53 -13.01 -0.32
N GLN A 144 10.83 -12.10 0.61
CA GLN A 144 11.80 -11.03 0.38
C GLN A 144 13.18 -11.57 0.02
N PHE A 145 13.65 -12.60 0.73
CA PHE A 145 14.90 -13.28 0.42
C PHE A 145 14.88 -13.86 -1.01
N ASN A 146 13.82 -14.60 -1.36
CA ASN A 146 13.68 -15.20 -2.69
C ASN A 146 13.60 -14.13 -3.80
N CYS A 147 12.90 -13.02 -3.57
CA CYS A 147 12.84 -11.89 -4.52
C CYS A 147 14.22 -11.24 -4.73
N ARG A 148 15.07 -11.22 -3.71
CA ARG A 148 16.42 -10.66 -3.78
C ARG A 148 17.42 -11.58 -4.50
N THR A 149 17.30 -12.89 -4.32
CA THR A 149 18.21 -13.88 -4.92
C THR A 149 17.86 -14.26 -6.35
N THR A 150 16.69 -13.84 -6.85
CA THR A 150 16.31 -14.02 -8.27
C THR A 150 17.05 -12.98 -9.14
N THR A 151 18.37 -13.06 -9.22
CA THR A 151 19.16 -12.51 -10.33
C THR A 151 19.45 -13.67 -11.26
N ALA A 152 18.66 -13.77 -12.34
CA ALA A 152 18.95 -14.60 -13.50
C ALA A 152 19.71 -13.78 -14.54
#